data_AF-A0A957QPG7-F1
#
_entry.id   AF-A0A957QPG7-F1
#
_cell.length_a   1.000
_cell.length_b   1.000
_cell.length_c   1.000
_cell.angle_alpha   90.00
_cell.angle_beta   90.00
_cell.angle_gamma   90.00
#
_symmetry.space_group_name_H-M   'P 1'
#
loop_
_entity.id
_entity.type
_entity.pdbx_description
1 polymer ?
#
loop_
_entity_poly.entity_id
_entity_poly.type
_entity_poly.pdbx_seq_one_letter_code
_entity_poly.pdbx_strand_id
1 'polypeptide(L)'
;MFIPATVRWFFLAAFFIYAAAMILPTLIHIWSLRLRAPALIRQPTLSPAHQQILAPTVRALAEAGFGWPIPVQLNNITIDYSFGYLLNRPESGTAALVTAPAIPTADVTANVSFISLFADGSVLHTIQGLGIGAVATPADVHTEFVATRSPAATWAAHEANLERLLSRTAPSTCQPDNCLEAINERYYGRLLPNLVAQGALVAEGEPAGYYHFQWREALRQSWRILRGRRRLRQTVRLVREEALPTNFDFDDLPIALEVEAYELNQSGRKRRASLWGRLALIFGSLALFYLSFSQLFHVRQILFLLLVLVIHEGGHLLGLKLRGYQNLSLIFVPFLGALAAGQKERETLFDRMLVIFMGPVPGLFIGLALLGYIFMVTREWLPDPPLRWLDNLWTLSNYFLILNGFNLLPFFPLDGGQIVRRTLLARAPLLDGLLRGGAVLTFVGLGLASGDTLLLFFGGLLGLATWGFFRQLGPQRRIWAAFRALPFNESEGVATAFQAIRAAGLGPRLSFTQKRGYVSQLLEIGRDSAEGLLIRAVYLAAYGAAVALVILSLLFTAFVSRG
;
A
#
# COMPACT_ATOMS: atom_id res chain seq x y z
N MET A 1 11.75 -36.63 -17.16
CA MET A 1 11.50 -35.53 -18.13
C MET A 1 12.37 -34.34 -17.71
N PHE A 2 13.44 -34.03 -18.45
CA PHE A 2 14.32 -32.90 -18.11
C PHE A 2 13.64 -31.59 -18.53
N ILE A 3 13.24 -30.78 -17.55
CA ILE A 3 12.80 -29.40 -17.81
C ILE A 3 13.96 -28.66 -18.49
N PRO A 4 13.77 -28.06 -19.67
CA PRO A 4 14.82 -27.34 -20.40
C PRO A 4 15.50 -26.26 -19.54
N ALA A 5 16.79 -26.03 -19.76
CA ALA A 5 17.57 -25.05 -18.99
C ALA A 5 16.94 -23.64 -19.01
N THR A 6 16.35 -23.25 -20.14
CA THR A 6 15.60 -22.00 -20.32
C THR A 6 14.39 -21.90 -19.40
N VAL A 7 13.63 -22.99 -19.27
CA VAL A 7 12.46 -23.07 -18.39
C VAL A 7 12.90 -23.04 -16.91
N ARG A 8 14.00 -23.72 -16.55
CA ARG A 8 14.57 -23.65 -15.18
C ARG A 8 15.00 -22.23 -14.81
N TRP A 9 15.68 -21.53 -15.72
CA TRP A 9 16.08 -20.13 -15.53
C TRP A 9 14.89 -19.20 -15.39
N PHE A 10 13.84 -19.40 -16.20
CA PHE A 10 12.61 -18.64 -16.09
C PHE A 10 11.98 -18.76 -14.70
N PHE A 11 11.85 -20.00 -14.17
CA PHE A 11 11.33 -20.21 -12.81
C PHE A 11 12.26 -19.65 -11.73
N LEU A 12 13.58 -19.71 -11.92
CA LEU A 12 14.54 -19.12 -10.98
C LEU A 12 14.42 -17.58 -10.95
N ALA A 13 14.34 -16.95 -12.12
CA ALA A 13 14.10 -15.51 -12.24
C ALA A 13 12.77 -15.13 -11.61
N ALA A 14 11.69 -15.86 -11.93
CA ALA A 14 10.37 -15.66 -11.34
C ALA A 14 10.39 -15.82 -9.81
N PHE A 15 11.17 -16.75 -9.26
CA PHE A 15 11.36 -16.90 -7.82
C PHE A 15 12.03 -15.69 -7.19
N PHE A 16 13.12 -15.18 -7.77
CA PHE A 16 13.80 -13.98 -7.26
C PHE A 16 12.92 -12.74 -7.36
N ILE A 17 12.15 -12.59 -8.45
CA ILE A 17 11.17 -11.52 -8.60
C ILE A 17 10.07 -11.65 -7.56
N TYR A 18 9.57 -12.86 -7.31
CA TYR A 18 8.59 -13.10 -6.26
C TYR A 18 9.14 -12.76 -4.87
N ALA A 19 10.38 -13.17 -4.56
CA ALA A 19 11.05 -12.83 -3.32
C ALA A 19 11.25 -11.31 -3.17
N ALA A 20 11.66 -10.63 -4.24
CA ALA A 20 11.76 -9.18 -4.31
C ALA A 20 10.39 -8.52 -4.11
N ALA A 21 9.34 -9.01 -4.77
CA ALA A 21 7.97 -8.52 -4.63
C ALA A 21 7.40 -8.71 -3.21
N MET A 22 7.91 -9.66 -2.44
CA MET A 22 7.52 -9.83 -1.03
C MET A 22 8.20 -8.81 -0.10
N ILE A 23 9.46 -8.47 -0.36
CA ILE A 23 10.26 -7.60 0.53
C ILE A 23 10.23 -6.12 0.15
N LEU A 24 10.32 -5.84 -1.15
CA LEU A 24 10.49 -4.51 -1.70
C LEU A 24 9.34 -3.56 -1.34
N PRO A 25 8.05 -3.98 -1.37
CA PRO A 25 6.96 -3.10 -0.94
C PRO A 25 7.06 -2.75 0.55
N THR A 26 7.45 -3.71 1.39
CA THR A 26 7.62 -3.49 2.84
C THR A 26 8.80 -2.55 3.08
N LEU A 27 9.91 -2.75 2.35
CA LEU A 27 11.09 -1.90 2.41
C LEU A 27 10.81 -0.47 1.97
N ILE A 28 10.20 -0.30 0.80
CA ILE A 28 9.80 1.01 0.29
C ILE A 28 8.85 1.68 1.28
N HIS A 29 7.90 0.94 1.83
CA HIS A 29 6.98 1.47 2.83
C HIS A 29 7.74 2.01 4.05
N ILE A 30 8.55 1.18 4.72
CA ILE A 30 9.30 1.57 5.92
C ILE A 30 10.26 2.73 5.62
N TRP A 31 10.97 2.67 4.50
CA TRP A 31 11.92 3.71 4.11
C TRP A 31 11.24 5.05 3.74
N SER A 32 9.96 4.99 3.34
CA SER A 32 9.14 6.17 3.03
C SER A 32 8.40 6.75 4.25
N LEU A 33 8.42 6.06 5.39
CA LEU A 33 7.78 6.54 6.61
C LEU A 33 8.49 7.81 7.10
N ARG A 34 7.68 8.82 7.38
CA ARG A 34 8.09 9.99 8.16
C ARG A 34 7.67 9.76 9.59
N LEU A 35 8.63 9.85 10.49
CA LEU A 35 8.45 9.67 11.93
C LEU A 35 8.49 11.04 12.61
N ARG A 36 7.76 11.17 13.70
CA ARG A 36 7.79 12.35 14.57
C ARG A 36 8.09 11.92 15.99
N ALA A 37 8.65 12.83 16.78
CA ALA A 37 8.88 12.55 18.20
C ALA A 37 7.53 12.21 18.85
N PRO A 38 7.40 11.04 19.50
CA PRO A 38 6.20 10.74 20.25
C PRO A 38 6.08 11.72 21.42
N ALA A 39 4.86 11.99 21.85
CA ALA A 39 4.63 12.85 23.00
C ALA A 39 3.26 12.56 23.62
N LEU A 40 3.20 12.58 24.95
CA LEU A 40 1.96 12.63 25.70
C LEU A 40 1.53 14.08 25.88
N ILE A 41 0.30 14.38 25.49
CA ILE A 41 -0.30 15.70 25.61
C ILE A 41 -1.48 15.57 26.55
N ARG A 42 -1.53 16.36 27.62
CA ARG A 42 -2.67 16.39 28.53
C ARG A 42 -3.90 16.90 27.79
N GLN A 43 -5.00 16.19 27.94
CA GLN A 43 -6.30 16.58 27.40
C GLN A 43 -7.22 17.02 28.54
N PRO A 44 -8.14 17.97 28.30
CA PRO A 44 -9.11 18.37 29.32
C PRO A 44 -10.13 17.25 29.58
N THR A 45 -10.55 16.53 28.54
CA THR A 45 -11.46 15.39 28.62
C THR A 45 -11.31 14.50 27.39
N LEU A 46 -11.71 13.23 27.51
CA LEU A 46 -11.83 12.32 26.37
C LEU A 46 -13.25 12.35 25.81
N SER A 47 -13.43 11.99 24.54
CA SER A 47 -14.78 11.83 23.98
C SER A 47 -15.54 10.68 24.67
N PRO A 48 -16.88 10.73 24.76
CA PRO A 48 -17.68 9.69 25.43
C PRO A 48 -17.40 8.27 24.92
N ALA A 49 -17.15 8.13 23.62
CA ALA A 49 -16.78 6.86 23.00
C ALA A 49 -15.45 6.31 23.56
N HIS A 50 -14.40 7.14 23.63
CA HIS A 50 -13.12 6.72 24.19
C HIS A 50 -13.26 6.37 25.68
N GLN A 51 -14.05 7.13 26.43
CA GLN A 51 -14.32 6.82 27.83
C GLN A 51 -14.95 5.44 28.01
N GLN A 52 -15.98 5.12 27.21
CA GLN A 52 -16.67 3.83 27.26
C GLN A 52 -15.77 2.65 26.87
N ILE A 53 -14.91 2.84 25.85
CA ILE A 53 -13.99 1.81 25.36
C ILE A 53 -12.87 1.53 26.38
N LEU A 54 -12.36 2.57 27.03
CA LEU A 54 -11.24 2.46 27.97
C LEU A 54 -11.70 2.06 29.39
N ALA A 55 -12.96 2.34 29.75
CA ALA A 55 -13.52 2.10 31.08
C ALA A 55 -13.32 0.68 31.65
N PRO A 56 -13.51 -0.42 30.90
CA PRO A 56 -13.26 -1.77 31.42
C PRO A 56 -11.80 -1.97 31.84
N THR A 57 -10.87 -1.52 31.00
CA THR A 57 -9.44 -1.65 31.23
C THR A 57 -8.96 -0.77 32.38
N VAL A 58 -9.46 0.48 32.45
CA VAL A 58 -9.17 1.41 33.55
C VAL A 58 -9.66 0.83 34.89
N ARG A 59 -10.87 0.25 34.93
CA ARG A 59 -11.39 -0.41 36.14
C ARG A 59 -10.54 -1.60 36.58
N ALA A 60 -10.14 -2.46 35.64
CA ALA A 60 -9.28 -3.60 35.94
C ALA A 60 -7.90 -3.18 36.51
N LEU A 61 -7.35 -2.05 36.06
CA LEU A 61 -6.10 -1.51 36.60
C LEU A 61 -6.27 -0.79 37.94
N ALA A 62 -7.44 -0.20 38.19
CA ALA A 62 -7.76 0.39 39.49
C ALA A 62 -7.73 -0.66 40.61
N GLU A 63 -8.23 -1.88 40.33
CA GLU A 63 -8.11 -3.03 41.24
C GLU A 63 -6.65 -3.44 41.51
N ALA A 64 -5.74 -3.17 40.57
CA ALA A 64 -4.31 -3.42 40.70
C ALA A 64 -3.52 -2.24 41.31
N GLY A 65 -4.21 -1.24 41.88
CA GLY A 65 -3.60 -0.09 42.57
C GLY A 65 -3.20 1.08 41.66
N PHE A 66 -3.62 1.10 40.40
CA PHE A 66 -3.41 2.25 39.51
C PHE A 66 -4.53 3.28 39.66
N GLY A 67 -4.19 4.49 40.07
CA GLY A 67 -5.15 5.58 40.29
C GLY A 67 -4.91 6.81 39.42
N TRP A 68 -5.67 7.87 39.70
CA TRP A 68 -5.56 9.22 39.12
C TRP A 68 -5.51 9.21 37.58
N PRO A 69 -6.61 8.81 36.90
CA PRO A 69 -6.63 8.76 35.45
C PRO A 69 -6.55 10.17 34.86
N ILE A 70 -5.43 10.49 34.20
CA ILE A 70 -5.22 11.76 33.49
C ILE A 70 -5.57 11.55 32.01
N PRO A 71 -6.53 12.29 31.44
CA PRO A 71 -6.81 12.23 30.01
C PRO A 71 -5.60 12.66 29.19
N VAL A 72 -5.21 11.85 28.21
CA VAL A 72 -4.04 12.12 27.37
C VAL A 72 -4.31 11.81 25.90
N GLN A 73 -3.62 12.56 25.04
CA GLN A 73 -3.38 12.21 23.64
C GLN A 73 -1.93 11.77 23.51
N LEU A 74 -1.71 10.55 23.02
CA LEU A 74 -0.41 10.07 22.60
C LEU A 74 -0.23 10.38 21.11
N ASN A 75 0.67 11.31 20.80
CA ASN A 75 1.22 11.39 19.45
C ASN A 75 2.14 10.18 19.25
N ASN A 76 1.78 9.30 18.33
CA ASN A 76 2.59 8.13 18.03
C ASN A 76 3.86 8.55 17.27
N ILE A 77 4.83 7.63 17.24
CA ILE A 77 6.05 7.78 16.43
C ILE A 77 5.73 7.84 14.94
N THR A 78 4.67 7.15 14.54
CA THR A 78 3.98 7.30 13.26
C THR A 78 3.03 8.51 13.34
N ILE A 79 2.74 9.18 12.23
CA ILE A 79 2.03 10.48 12.21
C ILE A 79 0.60 10.42 12.82
N ASP A 80 0.08 9.24 13.16
CA ASP A 80 -1.17 9.02 13.88
C ASP A 80 -1.08 9.38 15.38
N TYR A 81 -2.22 9.32 16.06
CA TYR A 81 -2.34 9.54 17.48
C TYR A 81 -3.36 8.57 18.10
N SER A 82 -3.26 8.42 19.41
CA SER A 82 -4.15 7.60 20.23
C SER A 82 -4.67 8.44 21.41
N PHE A 83 -5.86 8.13 21.90
CA PHE A 83 -6.41 8.78 23.09
C PHE A 83 -6.50 7.79 24.24
N GLY A 84 -6.31 8.28 25.46
CA GLY A 84 -6.14 7.38 26.58
C GLY A 84 -6.17 8.04 27.94
N TYR A 85 -5.91 7.20 28.93
CA TYR A 85 -5.63 7.62 30.29
C TYR A 85 -4.20 7.23 30.67
N LEU A 86 -3.49 8.17 31.29
CA LEU A 86 -2.30 7.89 32.06
C LEU A 86 -2.72 7.66 33.51
N LEU A 87 -2.48 6.46 34.03
CA LEU A 87 -2.68 6.12 35.44
C LEU A 87 -1.33 5.94 36.11
N ASN A 88 -1.30 6.09 37.42
CA ASN A 88 -0.07 5.98 38.20
C ASN A 88 -0.29 5.06 39.40
N ARG A 89 0.75 4.27 39.71
CA ARG A 89 0.88 3.51 40.95
C ARG A 89 2.07 4.06 41.75
N PRO A 90 1.84 4.96 42.72
CA PRO A 90 2.91 5.66 43.44
C PRO A 90 3.87 4.73 44.18
N GLU A 91 3.38 3.61 44.71
CA GLU A 91 4.17 2.62 45.47
C GLU A 91 5.32 2.03 44.63
N SER A 92 5.05 1.73 43.36
CA SER A 92 6.04 1.17 42.44
C SER A 92 6.70 2.22 41.55
N GLY A 93 6.20 3.46 41.57
CA GLY A 93 6.62 4.53 40.65
C GLY A 93 6.29 4.23 39.18
N THR A 94 5.33 3.36 38.92
CA THR A 94 4.99 2.89 37.57
C THR A 94 3.78 3.62 37.01
N ALA A 95 3.88 4.03 35.75
CA ALA A 95 2.76 4.56 34.99
C ALA A 95 2.13 3.49 34.11
N ALA A 96 0.79 3.42 34.08
CA ALA A 96 0.05 2.65 33.11
C ALA A 96 -0.57 3.58 32.07
N LEU A 97 -0.26 3.34 30.80
CA LEU A 97 -0.82 4.06 29.68
C LEU A 97 -1.87 3.19 29.00
N VAL A 98 -3.14 3.56 29.17
CA VAL A 98 -4.29 2.86 28.57
C VAL A 98 -4.77 3.67 27.39
N THR A 99 -4.56 3.18 26.17
CA THR A 99 -4.85 3.94 24.95
C THR A 99 -5.76 3.16 24.01
N ALA A 100 -6.61 3.89 23.30
CA ALA A 100 -7.35 3.42 22.15
C ALA A 100 -6.87 4.20 20.92
N PRO A 101 -6.75 3.55 19.76
CA PRO A 101 -6.47 4.27 18.52
C PRO A 101 -7.60 5.26 18.25
N ALA A 102 -7.30 6.35 17.52
CA ALA A 102 -8.28 7.37 17.16
C ALA A 102 -9.57 6.79 16.53
N ILE A 103 -9.45 5.67 15.79
CA ILE A 103 -10.57 4.83 15.38
C ILE A 103 -10.40 3.44 15.99
N PRO A 104 -11.15 3.12 17.05
CA PRO A 104 -11.17 1.77 17.62
C PRO A 104 -11.81 0.80 16.64
N THR A 105 -11.29 -0.44 16.62
CA THR A 105 -11.80 -1.53 15.77
C THR A 105 -12.09 -2.74 16.65
N ALA A 106 -12.94 -3.66 16.17
CA ALA A 106 -13.25 -4.89 16.92
C ALA A 106 -12.01 -5.72 17.29
N ASP A 107 -10.92 -5.59 16.52
CA ASP A 107 -9.66 -6.29 16.80
C ASP A 107 -8.74 -5.53 17.76
N VAL A 108 -8.84 -4.19 17.82
CA VAL A 108 -8.02 -3.29 18.64
C VAL A 108 -8.91 -2.21 19.26
N THR A 109 -9.37 -2.49 20.49
CA THR A 109 -10.29 -1.62 21.24
C THR A 109 -9.53 -0.76 22.25
N ALA A 110 -8.65 -1.37 23.03
CA ALA A 110 -7.75 -0.70 23.94
C ALA A 110 -6.43 -1.49 24.05
N ASN A 111 -5.32 -0.77 24.22
CA ASN A 111 -4.01 -1.32 24.52
C ASN A 111 -3.52 -0.72 25.84
N VAL A 112 -2.83 -1.53 26.62
CA VAL A 112 -2.13 -1.10 27.83
C VAL A 112 -0.64 -1.18 27.61
N SER A 113 0.09 -0.18 28.09
CA SER A 113 1.52 -0.32 28.33
C SER A 113 1.90 0.20 29.70
N PHE A 114 2.97 -0.36 30.27
CA PHE A 114 3.48 0.03 31.58
C PHE A 114 4.88 0.62 31.43
N ILE A 115 5.11 1.76 32.05
CA ILE A 115 6.35 2.52 31.97
C ILE A 115 6.86 2.76 33.39
N SER A 116 8.06 2.27 33.68
CA SER A 116 8.79 2.56 34.92
C SER A 116 10.09 3.28 34.57
N LEU A 117 10.36 4.39 35.26
CA LEU A 117 11.54 5.22 35.08
C LEU A 117 12.52 4.99 36.23
N PHE A 118 13.81 4.99 35.96
CA PHE A 118 14.85 4.77 36.98
C PHE A 118 15.80 5.96 37.11
N ALA A 119 16.48 6.06 38.26
CA ALA A 119 17.37 7.17 38.60
C ALA A 119 18.62 7.24 37.71
N ASP A 120 19.11 6.08 37.23
CA ASP A 120 20.21 5.96 36.27
C ASP A 120 19.82 6.36 34.83
N GLY A 121 18.57 6.76 34.62
CA GLY A 121 18.04 7.16 33.33
C GLY A 121 17.52 6.01 32.46
N SER A 122 17.61 4.76 32.93
CA SER A 122 17.02 3.61 32.25
C SER A 122 15.49 3.63 32.32
N VAL A 123 14.84 2.96 31.37
CA VAL A 123 13.38 2.87 31.24
C VAL A 123 12.96 1.42 31.02
N LEU A 124 11.98 0.95 31.79
CA LEU A 124 11.28 -0.32 31.50
C LEU A 124 9.93 0.01 30.85
N HIS A 125 9.72 -0.48 29.63
CA HIS A 125 8.46 -0.32 28.91
C HIS A 125 7.91 -1.69 28.48
N THR A 126 6.84 -2.13 29.13
CA THR A 126 6.13 -3.36 28.75
C THR A 126 4.89 -3.00 27.97
N ILE A 127 4.82 -3.44 26.72
CA ILE A 127 3.77 -3.08 25.77
C ILE A 127 2.90 -4.31 25.50
N GLN A 128 1.61 -4.15 25.63
CA GLN A 128 0.64 -5.15 25.19
C GLN A 128 0.70 -5.31 23.67
N GLY A 129 0.91 -6.53 23.20
CA GLY A 129 0.97 -6.89 21.78
C GLY A 129 2.23 -7.64 21.39
N LEU A 130 2.54 -7.64 20.09
CA LEU A 130 3.53 -8.55 19.51
C LEU A 130 4.87 -7.89 19.16
N GLY A 131 4.96 -6.56 19.20
CA GLY A 131 6.18 -5.82 18.83
C GLY A 131 6.62 -6.01 17.37
N ILE A 132 5.76 -6.57 16.52
CA ILE A 132 6.10 -6.84 15.12
C ILE A 132 6.04 -5.53 14.35
N GLY A 133 7.22 -5.05 13.94
CA GLY A 133 7.37 -3.73 13.32
C GLY A 133 7.59 -2.60 14.32
N ALA A 134 7.79 -2.92 15.61
CA ALA A 134 8.25 -1.94 16.58
C ALA A 134 9.64 -1.42 16.20
N VAL A 135 9.80 -0.10 16.28
CA VAL A 135 11.09 0.55 16.07
C VAL A 135 12.07 0.06 17.15
N ALA A 136 13.33 -0.15 16.78
CA ALA A 136 14.37 -0.45 17.76
C ALA A 136 14.38 0.64 18.84
N THR A 137 14.56 0.26 20.10
CA THR A 137 14.69 1.21 21.20
C THR A 137 16.16 1.37 21.58
N PRO A 138 16.53 2.53 22.15
CA PRO A 138 17.84 2.75 22.74
C PRO A 138 18.22 1.68 23.78
N ALA A 139 19.53 1.50 24.02
CA ALA A 139 20.03 0.44 24.92
C ALA A 139 19.60 0.61 26.39
N ASP A 140 19.35 1.86 26.80
CA ASP A 140 18.82 2.28 28.09
C ASP A 140 17.30 2.05 28.23
N VAL A 141 16.63 1.61 27.17
CA VAL A 141 15.19 1.31 27.17
C VAL A 141 14.97 -0.20 27.03
N HIS A 142 14.61 -0.83 28.15
CA HIS A 142 14.17 -2.21 28.21
C HIS A 142 12.72 -2.31 27.72
N THR A 143 12.54 -2.73 26.47
CA THR A 143 11.20 -2.93 25.89
C THR A 143 10.83 -4.40 25.86
N GLU A 144 9.66 -4.72 26.40
CA GLU A 144 9.07 -6.06 26.35
C GLU A 144 7.70 -6.01 25.67
N PHE A 145 7.39 -7.02 24.86
CA PHE A 145 6.09 -7.17 24.22
C PHE A 145 5.39 -8.42 24.74
N VAL A 146 4.18 -8.25 25.29
CA VAL A 146 3.40 -9.34 25.89
C VAL A 146 2.20 -9.62 25.01
N ALA A 147 2.18 -10.81 24.42
CA ALA A 147 1.16 -11.20 23.46
C ALA A 147 -0.13 -11.70 24.14
N THR A 148 -0.84 -10.80 24.82
CA THR A 148 -2.09 -11.09 25.55
C THR A 148 -3.10 -9.95 25.40
N ARG A 149 -4.39 -10.25 25.59
CA ARG A 149 -5.43 -9.22 25.77
C ARG A 149 -5.65 -8.80 27.23
N SER A 150 -5.09 -9.53 28.19
CA SER A 150 -5.28 -9.26 29.61
C SER A 150 -4.35 -8.14 30.12
N PRO A 151 -4.91 -7.02 30.64
CA PRO A 151 -4.12 -6.00 31.33
C PRO A 151 -3.34 -6.58 32.52
N ALA A 152 -3.96 -7.49 33.27
CA ALA A 152 -3.36 -8.14 34.43
C ALA A 152 -2.16 -9.02 34.06
N ALA A 153 -2.24 -9.78 32.96
CA ALA A 153 -1.12 -10.58 32.49
C ALA A 153 0.04 -9.70 31.98
N THR A 154 -0.28 -8.57 31.35
CA THR A 154 0.73 -7.58 30.93
C THR A 154 1.39 -6.92 32.14
N TRP A 155 0.62 -6.63 33.19
CA TRP A 155 1.13 -6.11 34.46
C TRP A 155 2.07 -7.10 35.14
N ALA A 156 1.66 -8.37 35.27
CA ALA A 156 2.49 -9.40 35.91
C ALA A 156 3.85 -9.59 35.22
N ALA A 157 3.88 -9.50 33.88
CA ALA A 157 5.13 -9.52 33.12
C ALA A 157 5.99 -8.28 33.40
N HIS A 158 5.38 -7.10 33.49
CA HIS A 158 6.08 -5.87 33.86
C HIS A 158 6.67 -5.95 35.27
N GLU A 159 5.88 -6.39 36.24
CA GLU A 159 6.26 -6.53 37.65
C GLU A 159 7.45 -7.47 37.82
N ALA A 160 7.44 -8.64 37.16
CA ALA A 160 8.56 -9.58 37.19
C ALA A 160 9.87 -8.99 36.64
N ASN A 161 9.80 -8.07 35.67
CA ASN A 161 10.96 -7.35 35.13
C ASN A 161 11.35 -6.16 36.00
N LEU A 162 10.38 -5.49 36.61
CA LEU A 162 10.59 -4.39 37.54
C LEU A 162 11.37 -4.86 38.77
N GLU A 163 10.96 -5.96 39.40
CA GLU A 163 11.69 -6.56 40.54
C GLU A 163 13.16 -6.84 40.22
N ARG A 164 13.43 -7.35 39.01
CA ARG A 164 14.80 -7.61 38.55
C ARG A 164 15.62 -6.33 38.44
N LEU A 165 15.03 -5.23 37.97
CA LEU A 165 15.72 -3.95 37.79
C LEU A 165 15.86 -3.15 39.08
N LEU A 166 14.90 -3.26 40.00
CA LEU A 166 14.98 -2.64 41.34
C LEU A 166 16.18 -3.12 42.14
N SER A 167 16.69 -4.33 41.87
CA SER A 167 17.94 -4.83 42.46
C SER A 167 19.20 -4.09 41.98
N ARG A 168 19.11 -3.31 40.89
CA ARG A 168 20.25 -2.64 40.24
C ARG A 168 20.21 -1.11 40.32
N THR A 169 19.03 -0.52 40.25
CA THR A 169 18.85 0.94 40.18
C THR A 169 17.58 1.36 40.92
N ALA A 170 17.62 2.53 41.55
CA ALA A 170 16.49 3.05 42.30
C ALA A 170 15.39 3.55 41.35
N PRO A 171 14.10 3.32 41.67
CA PRO A 171 13.00 3.86 40.88
C PRO A 171 13.00 5.39 40.98
N SER A 172 12.84 6.06 39.85
CA SER A 172 12.53 7.47 39.83
C SER A 172 11.01 7.59 39.99
N THR A 173 10.55 7.99 41.17
CA THR A 173 9.12 8.10 41.45
C THR A 173 8.45 9.09 40.49
N CYS A 174 7.52 8.57 39.70
CA CYS A 174 6.56 9.35 38.94
C CYS A 174 5.45 9.76 39.92
N GLN A 175 5.24 11.05 40.19
CA GLN A 175 4.06 11.48 40.95
C GLN A 175 2.91 11.82 39.98
N PRO A 176 1.63 11.66 40.38
CA PRO A 176 0.50 11.90 39.48
C PRO A 176 0.59 13.22 38.70
N ASP A 177 1.02 14.30 39.36
CA ASP A 177 1.03 15.64 38.76
C ASP A 177 2.15 15.85 37.73
N ASN A 178 3.32 15.21 37.90
CA ASN A 178 4.50 15.39 37.06
C ASN A 178 4.85 14.20 36.16
N CYS A 179 4.11 13.09 36.29
CA CYS A 179 4.49 11.84 35.62
C CYS A 179 4.46 11.94 34.10
N LEU A 180 3.49 12.68 33.56
CA LEU A 180 3.38 12.95 32.13
C LEU A 180 4.63 13.66 31.59
N GLU A 181 5.08 14.71 32.28
CA GLU A 181 6.26 15.48 31.90
C GLU A 181 7.54 14.63 32.03
N ALA A 182 7.67 13.87 33.12
CA ALA A 182 8.78 12.96 33.33
C ALA A 182 8.90 11.91 32.22
N ILE A 183 7.78 11.31 31.77
CA ILE A 183 7.77 10.36 30.65
C ILE A 183 8.17 11.05 29.34
N ASN A 184 7.65 12.25 29.07
CA ASN A 184 8.01 12.99 27.87
C ASN A 184 9.50 13.34 27.84
N GLU A 185 10.06 13.87 28.92
CA GLU A 185 11.47 14.28 28.97
C GLU A 185 12.43 13.09 29.01
N ARG A 186 12.09 12.07 29.80
CA ARG A 186 13.02 10.97 30.09
C ARG A 186 12.91 9.79 29.14
N TYR A 187 11.76 9.63 28.48
CA TYR A 187 11.54 8.55 27.54
C TYR A 187 11.30 9.06 26.12
N TYR A 188 10.15 9.68 25.85
CA TYR A 188 9.74 9.97 24.48
C TYR A 188 10.63 11.00 23.77
N GLY A 189 11.08 12.04 24.46
CA GLY A 189 11.95 13.08 23.93
C GLY A 189 13.35 12.60 23.57
N ARG A 190 13.84 11.52 24.20
CA ARG A 190 15.15 10.93 23.90
C ARG A 190 15.13 9.86 22.82
N LEU A 191 13.95 9.28 22.54
CA LEU A 191 13.83 8.11 21.68
C LEU A 191 14.41 8.35 20.27
N LEU A 192 13.97 9.40 19.59
CA LEU A 192 14.43 9.68 18.23
C LEU A 192 15.86 10.23 18.18
N PRO A 193 16.28 11.19 19.04
CA PRO A 193 17.67 11.63 19.09
C PRO A 193 18.67 10.48 19.30
N ASN A 194 18.37 9.54 20.19
CA ASN A 194 19.25 8.39 20.43
C ASN A 194 19.33 7.48 19.20
N LEU A 195 18.22 7.28 18.48
CA LEU A 195 18.22 6.51 17.23
C LEU A 195 18.94 7.22 16.08
N VAL A 196 18.95 8.55 16.06
CA VAL A 196 19.79 9.33 15.14
C VAL A 196 21.26 9.16 15.49
N ALA A 197 21.63 9.27 16.78
CA ALA A 197 23.00 9.09 17.25
C ALA A 197 23.54 7.67 16.94
N GLN A 198 22.67 6.66 16.97
CA GLN A 198 23.01 5.28 16.59
C GLN A 198 23.05 5.03 15.08
N GLY A 199 22.74 6.03 14.24
CA GLY A 199 22.67 5.90 12.79
C GLY A 199 21.48 5.06 12.30
N ALA A 200 20.45 4.87 13.12
CA ALA A 200 19.21 4.19 12.71
C ALA A 200 18.28 5.14 11.93
N LEU A 201 18.25 6.41 12.33
CA LEU A 201 17.41 7.46 11.74
C LEU A 201 18.24 8.63 11.20
N VAL A 202 17.61 9.45 10.36
CA VAL A 202 18.13 10.72 9.85
C VAL A 202 17.05 11.78 10.04
N ALA A 203 17.43 12.95 10.55
CA ALA A 203 16.55 14.10 10.70
C ALA A 203 16.28 14.78 9.34
N GLU A 204 15.06 15.28 9.13
CA GLU A 204 14.62 15.92 7.89
C GLU A 204 14.20 17.38 8.14
N GLY A 205 14.91 18.32 7.51
CA GLY A 205 14.64 19.76 7.57
C GLY A 205 15.20 20.47 8.81
N GLU A 206 15.32 21.80 8.74
CA GLU A 206 15.58 22.66 9.90
C GLU A 206 14.41 23.64 10.13
N PRO A 207 13.86 23.73 11.35
CA PRO A 207 14.13 22.86 12.51
C PRO A 207 13.61 21.43 12.27
N ALA A 208 14.28 20.43 12.87
CA ALA A 208 14.02 19.00 12.64
C ALA A 208 12.68 18.54 13.24
N GLY A 209 11.60 18.67 12.46
CA GLY A 209 10.26 18.20 12.84
C GLY A 209 9.96 16.74 12.49
N TYR A 210 10.75 16.13 11.58
CA TYR A 210 10.53 14.79 11.07
C TYR A 210 11.82 13.99 10.97
N TYR A 211 11.69 12.67 11.04
CA TYR A 211 12.79 11.71 10.94
C TYR A 211 12.44 10.59 9.96
N HIS A 212 13.44 9.95 9.38
CA HIS A 212 13.24 8.76 8.54
C HIS A 212 14.31 7.70 8.78
N PHE A 213 13.98 6.45 8.44
CA PHE A 213 14.94 5.36 8.55
C PHE A 213 16.11 5.51 7.58
N GLN A 214 17.31 5.14 8.04
CA GLN A 214 18.41 4.79 7.15
C GLN A 214 18.07 3.51 6.38
N TRP A 215 18.63 3.34 5.18
CA TRP A 215 18.28 2.21 4.30
C TRP A 215 18.61 0.85 4.94
N ARG A 216 19.72 0.75 5.69
CA ARG A 216 20.15 -0.47 6.38
C ARG A 216 19.14 -0.87 7.44
N GLU A 217 18.67 0.10 8.22
CA GLU A 217 17.67 -0.12 9.25
C GLU A 217 16.30 -0.44 8.64
N ALA A 218 15.90 0.27 7.59
CA ALA A 218 14.66 -0.04 6.86
C ALA A 218 14.66 -1.49 6.32
N LEU A 219 15.79 -1.96 5.79
CA LEU A 219 15.95 -3.35 5.33
C LEU A 219 15.87 -4.34 6.50
N ARG A 220 16.58 -4.06 7.60
CA ARG A 220 16.55 -4.88 8.81
C ARG A 220 15.12 -5.00 9.37
N GLN A 221 14.40 -3.89 9.46
CA GLN A 221 13.01 -3.85 9.93
C GLN A 221 12.06 -4.60 8.99
N SER A 222 12.23 -4.42 7.67
CA SER A 222 11.43 -5.14 6.67
C SER A 222 11.58 -6.65 6.80
N TRP A 223 12.81 -7.11 7.00
CA TRP A 223 13.13 -8.51 7.17
C TRP A 223 12.55 -9.09 8.47
N ARG A 224 12.63 -8.35 9.58
CA ARG A 224 11.99 -8.72 10.86
C ARG A 224 10.48 -8.88 10.70
N ILE A 225 9.82 -7.93 10.02
CA ILE A 225 8.38 -8.01 9.75
C ILE A 225 8.05 -9.27 8.92
N LEU A 226 8.79 -9.53 7.84
CA LEU A 226 8.54 -10.69 6.98
C LEU A 226 8.70 -12.03 7.70
N ARG A 227 9.81 -12.22 8.41
CA ARG A 227 10.02 -13.44 9.23
C ARG A 227 8.96 -13.56 10.33
N GLY A 228 8.53 -12.44 10.90
CA GLY A 228 7.50 -12.36 11.93
C GLY A 228 6.09 -12.67 11.44
N ARG A 229 5.78 -12.59 10.13
CA ARG A 229 4.40 -12.72 9.61
C ARG A 229 3.71 -14.04 9.97
N ARG A 230 4.44 -15.16 10.03
CA ARG A 230 3.84 -16.46 10.38
C ARG A 230 3.47 -16.51 11.86
N ARG A 231 4.40 -16.09 12.73
CA ARG A 231 4.18 -15.98 14.18
C ARG A 231 3.07 -14.97 14.49
N LEU A 232 3.06 -13.82 13.80
CA LEU A 232 1.98 -12.82 13.87
C LEU A 232 0.62 -13.45 13.65
N ARG A 233 0.43 -14.18 12.54
CA ARG A 233 -0.88 -14.80 12.23
C ARG A 233 -1.31 -15.80 13.30
N GLN A 234 -0.38 -16.59 13.82
CA GLN A 234 -0.67 -17.57 14.87
C GLN A 234 -1.04 -16.87 16.18
N THR A 235 -0.25 -15.89 16.60
CA THR A 235 -0.49 -15.24 17.89
C THR A 235 -1.67 -14.27 17.87
N VAL A 236 -1.91 -13.56 16.76
CA VAL A 236 -3.14 -12.76 16.58
C VAL A 236 -4.38 -13.66 16.67
N ARG A 237 -4.32 -14.89 16.15
CA ARG A 237 -5.44 -15.84 16.28
C ARG A 237 -5.69 -16.21 17.75
N LEU A 238 -4.64 -16.56 18.49
CA LEU A 238 -4.75 -16.94 19.91
C LEU A 238 -5.23 -15.75 20.77
N VAL A 239 -4.66 -14.57 20.57
CA VAL A 239 -5.06 -13.34 21.27
C VAL A 239 -6.48 -12.93 20.87
N ARG A 240 -6.94 -13.20 19.65
CA ARG A 240 -8.34 -12.95 19.25
C ARG A 240 -9.32 -13.85 19.99
N GLU A 241 -8.91 -15.08 20.30
CA GLU A 241 -9.69 -16.07 21.06
C GLU A 241 -9.70 -15.73 22.58
N GLU A 242 -8.69 -15.01 23.10
CA GLU A 242 -8.75 -14.33 24.40
C GLU A 242 -9.77 -13.17 24.33
N ALA A 243 -11.01 -13.43 24.74
CA ALA A 243 -12.07 -12.43 24.65
C ALA A 243 -11.86 -11.27 25.64
N LEU A 244 -11.99 -10.03 25.15
CA LEU A 244 -12.70 -8.98 25.89
C LEU A 244 -14.02 -8.79 25.13
N PRO A 245 -15.17 -9.20 25.69
CA PRO A 245 -16.45 -8.82 25.11
C PRO A 245 -16.60 -7.32 25.32
N THR A 246 -16.17 -6.50 24.36
CA THR A 246 -16.70 -5.16 24.30
C THR A 246 -18.13 -5.28 23.78
N ASN A 247 -19.11 -5.15 24.66
CA ASN A 247 -20.51 -4.81 24.32
C ASN A 247 -20.62 -3.39 23.71
N PHE A 248 -19.52 -2.87 23.17
CA PHE A 248 -19.46 -1.57 22.53
C PHE A 248 -19.97 -1.74 21.11
N ASP A 249 -21.08 -1.08 20.80
CA ASP A 249 -21.54 -1.01 19.43
C ASP A 249 -20.67 -0.01 18.66
N PHE A 250 -19.83 -0.52 17.77
CA PHE A 250 -18.99 0.35 16.93
C PHE A 250 -19.80 1.18 15.95
N ASP A 251 -21.07 0.83 15.72
CA ASP A 251 -21.96 1.61 14.89
C ASP A 251 -22.44 2.91 15.61
N ASP A 252 -22.28 3.01 16.94
CA ASP A 252 -22.56 4.23 17.73
C ASP A 252 -21.46 5.29 17.63
N LEU A 253 -20.26 4.94 17.12
CA LEU A 253 -19.18 5.92 16.96
C LEU A 253 -19.58 7.02 15.97
N PRO A 254 -19.35 8.31 16.28
CA PRO A 254 -19.57 9.37 15.30
C PRO A 254 -18.78 9.12 14.01
N ILE A 255 -19.45 9.17 12.86
CA ILE A 255 -18.81 9.02 11.54
C ILE A 255 -17.71 10.07 11.33
N ALA A 256 -17.83 11.24 11.97
CA ALA A 256 -16.81 12.28 11.98
C ALA A 256 -15.43 11.77 12.43
N LEU A 257 -15.36 10.83 13.39
CA LEU A 257 -14.08 10.23 13.83
C LEU A 257 -13.46 9.35 12.74
N GLU A 258 -14.28 8.61 11.99
CA GLU A 258 -13.80 7.80 10.85
C GLU A 258 -13.29 8.68 9.71
N VAL A 259 -13.97 9.80 9.46
CA VAL A 259 -13.57 10.82 8.48
C VAL A 259 -12.26 11.49 8.90
N GLU A 260 -12.16 11.95 10.15
CA GLU A 260 -10.96 12.63 10.66
C GLU A 260 -9.72 11.74 10.55
N ALA A 261 -9.80 10.48 10.98
CA ALA A 261 -8.65 9.60 10.88
C ALA A 261 -8.39 9.12 9.44
N TYR A 262 -9.38 9.12 8.54
CA TYR A 262 -9.14 8.97 7.10
C TYR A 262 -8.32 10.15 6.56
N GLU A 263 -8.71 11.38 6.89
CA GLU A 263 -8.04 12.60 6.47
C GLU A 263 -6.63 12.72 7.04
N LEU A 264 -6.40 12.36 8.30
CA LEU A 264 -5.07 12.32 8.91
C LEU A 264 -4.16 11.29 8.24
N ASN A 265 -4.72 10.13 7.89
CA ASN A 265 -3.93 9.14 7.16
C ASN A 265 -3.62 9.58 5.73
N GLN A 266 -4.48 10.39 5.10
CA GLN A 266 -4.21 11.01 3.81
C GLN A 266 -3.21 12.16 3.90
N SER A 267 -3.28 12.98 4.96
CA SER A 267 -2.42 14.15 5.17
C SER A 267 -1.02 13.79 5.66
N GLY A 268 -0.81 12.56 6.16
CA GLY A 268 0.50 11.96 6.40
C GLY A 268 1.34 11.90 5.12
N ARG A 269 1.98 13.02 4.76
CA ARG A 269 2.80 13.16 3.55
C ARG A 269 3.91 12.10 3.57
N LYS A 270 3.85 11.14 2.63
CA LYS A 270 4.96 10.22 2.37
C LYS A 270 6.19 11.00 1.93
N ARG A 271 7.37 10.56 2.37
CA ARG A 271 8.64 11.19 2.00
C ARG A 271 8.79 11.25 0.47
N ARG A 272 9.17 12.42 -0.05
CA ARG A 272 9.55 12.56 -1.46
C ARG A 272 10.89 11.85 -1.65
N ALA A 273 10.91 10.80 -2.46
CA ALA A 273 12.14 10.05 -2.72
C ALA A 273 13.24 10.99 -3.26
N SER A 274 14.45 10.90 -2.70
CA SER A 274 15.59 11.68 -3.18
C SER A 274 15.85 11.40 -4.66
N LEU A 275 16.49 12.33 -5.37
CA LEU A 275 16.82 12.11 -6.79
C LEU A 275 17.62 10.81 -6.96
N TRP A 276 18.67 10.63 -6.15
CA TRP A 276 19.49 9.41 -6.15
C TRP A 276 18.71 8.16 -5.81
N GLY A 277 17.76 8.22 -4.87
CA GLY A 277 16.89 7.10 -4.55
C GLY A 277 15.97 6.71 -5.72
N ARG A 278 15.41 7.69 -6.43
CA ARG A 278 14.61 7.46 -7.63
C ARG A 278 15.43 6.86 -8.76
N LEU A 279 16.63 7.39 -9.01
CA LEU A 279 17.54 6.86 -10.01
C LEU A 279 17.97 5.42 -9.67
N ALA A 280 18.35 5.15 -8.42
CA ALA A 280 18.73 3.81 -7.97
C ALA A 280 17.57 2.80 -8.14
N LEU A 281 16.34 3.18 -7.84
CA LEU A 281 15.16 2.33 -8.08
C LEU A 281 14.95 2.06 -9.57
N ILE A 282 15.02 3.09 -10.42
CA ILE A 282 14.86 2.95 -11.87
C ILE A 282 15.95 2.03 -12.43
N PHE A 283 17.24 2.35 -12.22
CA PHE A 283 18.34 1.55 -12.76
C PHE A 283 18.40 0.14 -12.17
N GLY A 284 18.13 -0.03 -10.87
CA GLY A 284 18.05 -1.35 -10.25
C GLY A 284 16.91 -2.19 -10.82
N SER A 285 15.74 -1.59 -11.04
CA SER A 285 14.60 -2.25 -11.65
C SER A 285 14.84 -2.61 -13.13
N LEU A 286 15.58 -1.76 -13.85
CA LEU A 286 15.98 -1.99 -15.23
C LEU A 286 16.97 -3.14 -15.37
N ALA A 287 17.98 -3.18 -14.49
CA ALA A 287 18.94 -4.28 -14.45
C ALA A 287 18.24 -5.62 -14.19
N LEU A 288 17.28 -5.64 -13.25
CA LEU A 288 16.49 -6.83 -12.96
C LEU A 288 15.62 -7.26 -14.16
N PHE A 289 15.01 -6.30 -14.88
CA PHE A 289 14.28 -6.57 -16.11
C PHE A 289 15.19 -7.22 -17.16
N TYR A 290 16.34 -6.61 -17.45
CA TYR A 290 17.31 -7.15 -18.41
C TYR A 290 17.74 -8.57 -18.05
N LEU A 291 18.13 -8.81 -16.80
CA LEU A 291 18.56 -10.14 -16.33
C LEU A 291 17.45 -11.19 -16.50
N SER A 292 16.19 -10.83 -16.22
CA SER A 292 15.04 -11.74 -16.32
C SER A 292 14.72 -12.16 -17.75
N PHE A 293 14.99 -11.29 -18.73
CA PHE A 293 14.70 -11.55 -20.15
C PHE A 293 15.92 -12.00 -20.97
N SER A 294 17.15 -11.87 -20.43
CA SER A 294 18.42 -12.20 -21.12
C SER A 294 18.54 -13.62 -21.66
N GLN A 295 17.79 -14.58 -21.08
CA GLN A 295 17.77 -15.98 -21.51
C GLN A 295 16.65 -16.31 -22.51
N LEU A 296 15.67 -15.42 -22.66
CA LEU A 296 14.51 -15.59 -23.55
C LEU A 296 14.65 -14.79 -24.83
N PHE A 297 15.35 -13.65 -24.76
CA PHE A 297 15.44 -12.69 -25.85
C PHE A 297 16.89 -12.29 -26.08
N HIS A 298 17.23 -12.03 -27.35
CA HIS A 298 18.52 -11.42 -27.67
C HIS A 298 18.58 -9.99 -27.13
N VAL A 299 19.78 -9.51 -26.80
CA VAL A 299 20.02 -8.15 -26.26
C VAL A 299 19.30 -7.08 -27.10
N ARG A 300 19.35 -7.18 -28.43
CA ARG A 300 18.64 -6.26 -29.34
C ARG A 300 17.12 -6.23 -29.11
N GLN A 301 16.49 -7.40 -28.95
CA GLN A 301 15.06 -7.49 -28.67
C GLN A 301 14.73 -6.90 -27.30
N ILE A 302 15.57 -7.13 -26.29
CA ILE A 302 15.40 -6.53 -24.96
C ILE A 302 15.49 -5.01 -25.04
N LEU A 303 16.41 -4.46 -25.83
CA LEU A 303 16.52 -3.02 -26.04
C LEU A 303 15.27 -2.44 -26.74
N PHE A 304 14.70 -3.14 -27.73
CA PHE A 304 13.44 -2.74 -28.35
C PHE A 304 12.26 -2.80 -27.36
N LEU A 305 12.13 -3.89 -26.61
CA LEU A 305 11.10 -4.01 -25.56
C LEU A 305 11.23 -2.87 -24.54
N LEU A 306 12.46 -2.58 -24.13
CA LEU A 306 12.73 -1.50 -23.18
C LEU A 306 12.36 -0.14 -23.76
N LEU A 307 12.72 0.14 -25.01
CA LEU A 307 12.39 1.39 -25.67
C LEU A 307 10.88 1.60 -25.74
N VAL A 308 10.14 0.57 -26.17
CA VAL A 308 8.67 0.61 -26.22
C VAL A 308 8.08 0.85 -24.83
N LEU A 309 8.57 0.13 -23.81
CA LEU A 309 8.09 0.26 -22.44
C LEU A 309 8.40 1.64 -21.84
N VAL A 310 9.60 2.18 -22.08
CA VAL A 310 9.97 3.53 -21.62
C VAL A 310 9.08 4.60 -22.26
N ILE A 311 8.75 4.47 -23.55
CA ILE A 311 7.85 5.40 -24.22
C ILE A 311 6.42 5.27 -23.67
N HIS A 312 5.93 4.05 -23.51
CA HIS A 312 4.61 3.78 -22.95
C HIS A 312 4.47 4.36 -21.53
N GLU A 313 5.37 3.98 -20.63
CA GLU A 313 5.32 4.39 -19.22
C GLU A 313 5.69 5.86 -19.03
N GLY A 314 6.61 6.36 -19.86
CA GLY A 314 6.93 7.78 -19.97
C GLY A 314 5.70 8.60 -20.38
N GLY A 315 4.84 8.05 -21.23
CA GLY A 315 3.54 8.58 -21.58
C GLY A 315 2.61 8.73 -20.36
N HIS A 316 2.43 7.68 -19.57
CA HIS A 316 1.67 7.76 -18.32
C HIS A 316 2.24 8.81 -17.36
N LEU A 317 3.57 8.85 -17.17
CA LEU A 317 4.23 9.84 -16.31
C LEU A 317 4.01 11.27 -16.81
N LEU A 318 4.10 11.47 -18.12
CA LEU A 318 3.83 12.77 -18.73
C LEU A 318 2.37 13.17 -18.50
N GLY A 319 1.42 12.25 -18.68
CA GLY A 319 0.01 12.47 -18.33
C GLY A 319 -0.17 12.86 -16.87
N LEU A 320 0.46 12.13 -15.94
CA LEU A 320 0.39 12.45 -14.51
C LEU A 320 0.94 13.85 -14.22
N LYS A 321 2.07 14.21 -14.85
CA LYS A 321 2.68 15.54 -14.71
C LYS A 321 1.77 16.64 -15.27
N LEU A 322 1.22 16.45 -16.47
CA LEU A 322 0.32 17.40 -17.14
C LEU A 322 -0.98 17.62 -16.34
N ARG A 323 -1.43 16.61 -15.60
CA ARG A 323 -2.65 16.69 -14.76
C ARG A 323 -2.38 17.08 -13.32
N GLY A 324 -1.16 17.51 -12.99
CA GLY A 324 -0.80 18.08 -11.69
C GLY A 324 -0.63 17.06 -10.57
N TYR A 325 -0.37 15.79 -10.88
CA TYR A 325 -0.07 14.79 -9.86
C TYR A 325 1.30 15.08 -9.22
N GLN A 326 1.37 14.89 -7.91
CA GLN A 326 2.56 15.03 -7.10
C GLN A 326 3.19 13.67 -6.79
N ASN A 327 4.42 13.68 -6.29
CA ASN A 327 5.14 12.47 -5.86
C ASN A 327 5.22 11.38 -6.94
N LEU A 328 5.51 11.78 -8.18
CA LEU A 328 5.63 10.87 -9.31
C LEU A 328 6.75 9.85 -9.10
N SER A 329 6.45 8.58 -9.35
CA SER A 329 7.41 7.48 -9.28
C SER A 329 7.21 6.52 -10.46
N LEU A 330 8.31 5.97 -10.94
CA LEU A 330 8.33 4.92 -11.97
C LEU A 330 9.18 3.75 -11.47
N ILE A 331 8.63 2.54 -11.54
CA ILE A 331 9.34 1.32 -11.14
C ILE A 331 9.12 0.26 -12.23
N PHE A 332 10.19 -0.31 -12.77
CA PHE A 332 10.08 -1.44 -13.70
C PHE A 332 9.86 -2.74 -12.92
N VAL A 333 8.83 -3.51 -13.28
CA VAL A 333 8.54 -4.80 -12.68
C VAL A 333 8.70 -5.86 -13.75
N PRO A 334 9.71 -6.74 -13.65
CA PRO A 334 9.91 -7.79 -14.64
C PRO A 334 8.63 -8.61 -14.85
N PHE A 335 8.35 -8.95 -16.11
CA PHE A 335 7.13 -9.63 -16.59
C PHE A 335 5.81 -8.86 -16.44
N LEU A 336 5.71 -7.87 -15.55
CA LEU A 336 4.50 -7.07 -15.36
C LEU A 336 4.55 -5.71 -16.07
N GLY A 337 5.71 -5.26 -16.57
CA GLY A 337 5.89 -3.99 -17.27
C GLY A 337 6.60 -2.95 -16.41
N ALA A 338 6.11 -1.71 -16.38
CA ALA A 338 6.47 -0.76 -15.34
C ALA A 338 5.21 -0.25 -14.63
N LEU A 339 5.42 0.47 -13.53
CA LEU A 339 4.36 1.09 -12.77
C LEU A 339 4.66 2.57 -12.62
N ALA A 340 3.93 3.40 -13.35
CA ALA A 340 3.83 4.82 -13.10
C ALA A 340 2.81 5.10 -11.98
N ALA A 341 3.23 5.83 -10.96
CA ALA A 341 2.36 6.22 -9.85
C ALA A 341 2.52 7.70 -9.51
N GLY A 342 1.43 8.32 -9.07
CA GLY A 342 1.37 9.70 -8.61
C GLY A 342 0.20 9.90 -7.66
N GLN A 343 0.19 11.02 -6.94
CA GLN A 343 -0.85 11.38 -5.98
C GLN A 343 -1.52 12.68 -6.40
N LYS A 344 -2.85 12.70 -6.40
CA LYS A 344 -3.68 13.89 -6.62
C LYS A 344 -4.86 13.82 -5.67
N GLU A 345 -5.15 14.92 -4.97
CA GLU A 345 -6.25 14.99 -3.99
C GLU A 345 -7.62 14.79 -4.66
N ARG A 346 -7.79 15.41 -5.83
CA ARG A 346 -9.00 15.32 -6.65
C ARG A 346 -8.64 14.90 -8.08
N GLU A 347 -8.73 13.59 -8.33
CA GLU A 347 -8.65 13.00 -9.68
C GLU A 347 -10.06 13.03 -10.31
N THR A 348 -10.18 13.60 -11.51
CA THR A 348 -11.37 13.51 -12.37
C THR A 348 -11.25 12.31 -13.32
N LEU A 349 -12.37 11.87 -13.91
CA LEU A 349 -12.32 10.79 -14.90
C LEU A 349 -11.53 11.24 -16.13
N PHE A 350 -11.66 12.50 -16.56
CA PHE A 350 -10.84 13.06 -17.64
C PHE A 350 -9.34 13.01 -17.33
N ASP A 351 -8.92 13.41 -16.12
CA ASP A 351 -7.51 13.32 -15.71
C ASP A 351 -7.00 11.90 -15.90
N ARG A 352 -7.78 10.93 -15.42
CA ARG A 352 -7.38 9.54 -15.44
C ARG A 352 -7.40 8.95 -16.85
N MET A 353 -8.43 9.23 -17.65
CA MET A 353 -8.53 8.73 -19.02
C MET A 353 -7.40 9.28 -19.87
N LEU A 354 -7.05 10.56 -19.72
CA LEU A 354 -5.90 11.15 -20.40
C LEU A 354 -4.61 10.43 -19.98
N VAL A 355 -4.37 10.22 -18.68
CA VAL A 355 -3.20 9.48 -18.20
C VAL A 355 -3.14 8.08 -18.81
N ILE A 356 -4.27 7.34 -18.81
CA ILE A 356 -4.32 5.98 -19.34
C ILE A 356 -4.02 6.00 -20.84
N PHE A 357 -4.66 6.85 -21.64
CA PHE A 357 -4.41 6.93 -23.09
C PHE A 357 -3.00 7.40 -23.44
N MET A 358 -2.39 8.26 -22.63
CA MET A 358 -1.03 8.72 -22.88
C MET A 358 0.02 7.61 -22.82
N GLY A 359 -0.29 6.44 -22.26
CA GLY A 359 0.58 5.27 -22.34
C GLY A 359 0.60 4.63 -23.73
N PRO A 360 -0.50 3.99 -24.17
CA PRO A 360 -0.55 3.22 -25.39
C PRO A 360 -0.53 4.08 -26.66
N VAL A 361 -1.19 5.25 -26.66
CA VAL A 361 -1.43 6.03 -27.89
C VAL A 361 -0.13 6.50 -28.57
N PRO A 362 0.85 7.10 -27.87
CA PRO A 362 2.12 7.48 -28.50
C PRO A 362 2.85 6.29 -29.12
N GLY A 363 2.84 5.14 -28.44
CA GLY A 363 3.45 3.92 -28.95
C GLY A 363 2.75 3.39 -30.21
N LEU A 364 1.41 3.44 -30.26
CA LEU A 364 0.66 3.09 -31.47
C LEU A 364 0.99 4.01 -32.65
N PHE A 365 1.04 5.33 -32.44
CA PHE A 365 1.40 6.27 -33.49
C PHE A 365 2.82 6.02 -34.03
N ILE A 366 3.79 5.75 -33.16
CA ILE A 366 5.16 5.42 -33.58
C ILE A 366 5.17 4.11 -34.36
N GLY A 367 4.50 3.07 -33.88
CA GLY A 367 4.41 1.78 -34.56
C GLY A 367 3.85 1.91 -35.97
N LEU A 368 2.75 2.66 -36.13
CA LEU A 368 2.12 2.92 -37.43
C LEU A 368 2.98 3.79 -38.35
N ALA A 369 3.62 4.82 -37.82
CA ALA A 369 4.50 5.68 -38.60
C ALA A 369 5.70 4.87 -39.15
N LEU A 370 6.28 3.99 -38.34
CA LEU A 370 7.34 3.08 -38.78
C LEU A 370 6.81 2.11 -39.85
N LEU A 371 5.63 1.53 -39.65
CA LEU A 371 5.01 0.62 -40.62
C LEU A 371 4.73 1.30 -41.97
N GLY A 372 4.19 2.52 -41.93
CA GLY A 372 3.93 3.34 -43.11
C GLY A 372 5.21 3.74 -43.83
N TYR A 373 6.26 4.13 -43.10
CA TYR A 373 7.57 4.44 -43.66
C TYR A 373 8.20 3.23 -44.36
N ILE A 374 8.16 2.05 -43.74
CA ILE A 374 8.66 0.81 -44.35
C ILE A 374 7.91 0.52 -45.66
N PHE A 375 6.58 0.67 -45.66
CA PHE A 375 5.78 0.44 -46.85
C PHE A 375 6.10 1.43 -47.99
N MET A 376 6.29 2.71 -47.67
CA MET A 376 6.67 3.72 -48.68
C MET A 376 8.03 3.42 -49.31
N VAL A 377 9.03 3.04 -48.49
CA VAL A 377 10.40 2.79 -48.98
C VAL A 377 10.50 1.49 -49.79
N THR A 378 9.69 0.47 -49.45
CA THR A 378 9.70 -0.83 -50.13
C THR A 378 8.92 -0.86 -51.45
N ARG A 379 8.01 0.09 -51.69
CA ARG A 379 7.15 0.10 -52.88
C ARG A 379 7.73 0.86 -54.07
N GLU A 380 8.51 1.93 -53.90
CA GLU A 380 8.81 2.81 -55.05
C GLU A 380 10.21 3.50 -55.15
N TRP A 381 11.12 3.50 -54.16
CA TRP A 381 12.23 4.51 -54.19
C TRP A 381 13.66 4.11 -53.78
N LEU A 382 13.99 2.86 -53.46
CA LEU A 382 15.40 2.46 -53.25
C LEU A 382 15.73 1.13 -53.94
N PRO A 383 16.72 1.09 -54.86
CA PRO A 383 17.10 -0.14 -55.57
C PRO A 383 17.63 -1.25 -54.65
N ASP A 384 18.26 -0.90 -53.52
CA ASP A 384 18.86 -1.86 -52.58
C ASP A 384 18.94 -1.25 -51.15
N PRO A 385 17.83 -1.11 -50.41
CA PRO A 385 17.92 -0.71 -49.01
C PRO A 385 18.64 -1.84 -48.23
N PRO A 386 19.60 -1.53 -47.33
CA PRO A 386 20.25 -2.58 -46.55
C PRO A 386 19.23 -3.35 -45.71
N LEU A 387 18.84 -4.55 -46.16
CA LEU A 387 17.68 -5.32 -45.67
C LEU A 387 17.61 -5.39 -44.14
N ARG A 388 18.77 -5.45 -43.46
CA ARG A 388 18.89 -5.58 -42.01
C ARG A 388 18.34 -4.40 -41.20
N TRP A 389 18.36 -3.16 -41.70
CA TRP A 389 17.79 -2.03 -40.93
C TRP A 389 16.27 -1.95 -41.08
N LEU A 390 15.73 -2.29 -42.24
CA LEU A 390 14.29 -2.41 -42.46
C LEU A 390 13.68 -3.51 -41.59
N ASP A 391 14.35 -4.67 -41.50
CA ASP A 391 13.94 -5.77 -40.61
C ASP A 391 13.87 -5.34 -39.14
N ASN A 392 14.84 -4.52 -38.71
CA ASN A 392 14.88 -3.96 -37.35
C ASN A 392 13.73 -2.98 -37.12
N LEU A 393 13.44 -2.09 -38.09
CA LEU A 393 12.30 -1.17 -37.98
C LEU A 393 10.96 -1.91 -38.01
N TRP A 394 10.85 -2.97 -38.83
CA TRP A 394 9.67 -3.83 -38.86
C TRP A 394 9.45 -4.52 -37.51
N THR A 395 10.51 -5.08 -36.94
CA THR A 395 10.46 -5.70 -35.61
C THR A 395 10.07 -4.68 -34.55
N LEU A 396 10.68 -3.49 -34.56
CA LEU A 396 10.38 -2.43 -33.61
C LEU A 396 8.95 -1.90 -33.75
N SER A 397 8.48 -1.70 -34.98
CA SER A 397 7.09 -1.33 -35.29
C SER A 397 6.11 -2.34 -34.70
N ASN A 398 6.34 -3.65 -34.92
CA ASN A 398 5.51 -4.70 -34.34
C ASN A 398 5.56 -4.69 -32.82
N TYR A 399 6.71 -4.43 -32.20
CA TYR A 399 6.80 -4.35 -30.73
C TYR A 399 5.98 -3.18 -30.19
N PHE A 400 6.00 -2.03 -30.85
CA PHE A 400 5.13 -0.90 -30.53
C PHE A 400 3.65 -1.28 -30.66
N LEU A 401 3.24 -1.88 -31.77
CA LEU A 401 1.83 -2.23 -32.00
C LEU A 401 1.34 -3.31 -31.04
N ILE A 402 2.10 -4.39 -30.86
CA ILE A 402 1.72 -5.54 -30.05
C ILE A 402 1.71 -5.19 -28.56
N LEU A 403 2.74 -4.52 -28.02
CA LEU A 403 2.78 -4.22 -26.59
C LEU A 403 1.72 -3.19 -26.19
N ASN A 404 1.56 -2.12 -26.97
CA ASN A 404 0.52 -1.12 -26.69
C ASN A 404 -0.88 -1.70 -26.93
N GLY A 405 -1.05 -2.55 -27.96
CA GLY A 405 -2.28 -3.30 -28.20
C GLY A 405 -2.62 -4.28 -27.10
N PHE A 406 -1.62 -4.98 -26.56
CA PHE A 406 -1.78 -5.87 -25.41
C PHE A 406 -2.26 -5.08 -24.19
N ASN A 407 -1.66 -3.92 -23.90
CA ASN A 407 -2.13 -3.05 -22.81
C ASN A 407 -3.55 -2.52 -23.04
N LEU A 408 -4.05 -2.47 -24.27
CA LEU A 408 -5.43 -2.12 -24.58
C LEU A 408 -6.42 -3.29 -24.43
N LEU A 409 -6.01 -4.49 -24.02
CA LEU A 409 -6.96 -5.58 -23.78
C LEU A 409 -7.96 -5.21 -22.64
N PRO A 410 -9.23 -5.63 -22.74
CA PRO A 410 -10.32 -5.12 -21.89
C PRO A 410 -10.38 -5.76 -20.50
N PHE A 411 -9.26 -6.13 -19.88
CA PHE A 411 -9.27 -6.73 -18.54
C PHE A 411 -8.17 -6.14 -17.65
N PHE A 412 -8.50 -5.95 -16.37
CA PHE A 412 -7.59 -5.39 -15.37
C PHE A 412 -6.45 -6.39 -15.06
N PRO A 413 -5.19 -5.95 -14.87
CA PRO A 413 -4.73 -4.58 -14.61
C PRO A 413 -4.34 -3.72 -15.83
N LEU A 414 -4.54 -4.22 -17.04
CA LEU A 414 -4.12 -3.52 -18.28
C LEU A 414 -4.89 -2.21 -18.48
N ASP A 415 -4.34 -1.29 -19.26
CA ASP A 415 -4.90 0.03 -19.54
C ASP A 415 -6.32 -0.03 -20.12
N GLY A 416 -6.55 -0.92 -21.10
CA GLY A 416 -7.88 -1.16 -21.65
C GLY A 416 -8.86 -1.63 -20.60
N GLY A 417 -8.42 -2.51 -19.69
CA GLY A 417 -9.17 -2.94 -18.53
C GLY A 417 -9.49 -1.80 -17.56
N GLN A 418 -8.57 -0.85 -17.36
CA GLN A 418 -8.83 0.35 -16.55
C GLN A 418 -9.88 1.26 -17.20
N ILE A 419 -9.82 1.47 -18.52
CA ILE A 419 -10.80 2.24 -19.29
C ILE A 419 -12.18 1.60 -19.17
N VAL A 420 -12.29 0.31 -19.53
CA VAL A 420 -13.55 -0.44 -19.52
C VAL A 420 -14.12 -0.51 -18.10
N ARG A 421 -13.27 -0.70 -17.09
CA ARG A 421 -13.72 -0.73 -15.69
C ARG A 421 -14.31 0.60 -15.26
N ARG A 422 -13.64 1.74 -15.49
CA ARG A 422 -14.15 3.05 -15.02
C ARG A 422 -15.37 3.53 -15.80
N THR A 423 -15.42 3.25 -17.10
CA THR A 423 -16.54 3.69 -17.96
C THR A 423 -17.77 2.80 -17.82
N LEU A 424 -17.61 1.47 -17.83
CA LEU A 424 -18.69 0.48 -17.89
C LEU A 424 -18.84 -0.35 -16.60
N LEU A 425 -17.76 -0.94 -16.09
CA LEU A 425 -17.86 -2.02 -15.09
C LEU A 425 -17.82 -1.59 -13.63
N ALA A 426 -17.51 -0.32 -13.35
CA ALA A 426 -17.41 0.22 -11.98
C ALA A 426 -18.72 0.02 -11.20
N ARG A 427 -19.83 -0.10 -11.93
CA ARG A 427 -21.19 -0.32 -11.43
C ARG A 427 -21.67 -1.77 -11.59
N ALA A 428 -20.83 -2.67 -12.07
CA ALA A 428 -21.17 -4.06 -12.33
C ALA A 428 -20.01 -4.96 -11.90
N PRO A 429 -19.72 -5.08 -10.59
CA PRO A 429 -18.57 -5.83 -10.11
C PRO A 429 -18.64 -7.33 -10.47
N LEU A 430 -19.84 -7.88 -10.68
CA LEU A 430 -19.99 -9.24 -11.21
C LEU A 430 -19.48 -9.35 -12.66
N LEU A 431 -19.79 -8.37 -13.50
CA LEU A 431 -19.35 -8.34 -14.90
C LEU A 431 -17.83 -8.12 -14.99
N ASP A 432 -17.24 -7.29 -14.11
CA ASP A 432 -15.77 -7.18 -13.94
C ASP A 432 -15.16 -8.54 -13.59
N GLY A 433 -15.76 -9.28 -12.65
CA GLY A 433 -15.34 -10.63 -12.31
C GLY A 433 -15.40 -11.63 -13.47
N LEU A 434 -16.49 -11.60 -14.24
CA LEU A 434 -16.66 -12.47 -15.41
C LEU A 434 -15.64 -12.17 -16.51
N LEU A 435 -15.37 -10.89 -16.80
CA LEU A 435 -14.42 -10.49 -17.82
C LEU A 435 -12.98 -10.91 -17.45
N ARG A 436 -12.61 -10.76 -16.17
CA ARG A 436 -11.33 -11.27 -15.64
C ARG A 436 -11.24 -12.80 -15.72
N GLY A 437 -12.31 -13.49 -15.33
CA GLY A 437 -12.40 -14.96 -15.43
C GLY A 437 -12.26 -15.44 -16.88
N GLY A 438 -12.93 -14.78 -17.83
CA GLY A 438 -12.82 -15.04 -19.26
C GLY A 438 -11.39 -14.81 -19.78
N ALA A 439 -10.71 -13.75 -19.33
CA ALA A 439 -9.31 -13.52 -19.66
C ALA A 439 -8.40 -14.66 -19.17
N VAL A 440 -8.58 -15.12 -17.93
CA VAL A 440 -7.83 -16.27 -17.39
C VAL A 440 -8.03 -17.53 -18.25
N LEU A 441 -9.29 -17.86 -18.55
CA LEU A 441 -9.62 -19.02 -19.40
C LEU A 441 -9.01 -18.90 -20.79
N THR A 442 -9.03 -17.70 -21.38
CA THR A 442 -8.45 -17.45 -22.71
C THR A 442 -6.94 -17.64 -22.69
N PHE A 443 -6.22 -17.03 -21.75
CA PHE A 443 -4.75 -17.16 -21.67
C PHE A 443 -4.30 -18.59 -21.37
N VAL A 444 -4.97 -19.25 -20.42
CA VAL A 444 -4.67 -20.65 -20.10
C VAL A 444 -5.02 -21.55 -21.27
N GLY A 445 -6.20 -21.39 -21.88
CA GLY A 445 -6.65 -22.19 -23.02
C GLY A 445 -5.72 -22.05 -24.23
N LEU A 446 -5.36 -20.82 -24.61
CA LEU A 446 -4.40 -20.58 -25.68
C LEU A 446 -3.02 -21.12 -25.35
N GLY A 447 -2.53 -20.92 -24.11
CA GLY A 447 -1.23 -21.45 -23.69
C GLY A 447 -1.16 -22.97 -23.68
N LEU A 448 -2.26 -23.65 -23.32
CA LEU A 448 -2.35 -25.12 -23.40
C LEU A 448 -2.40 -25.59 -24.86
N ALA A 449 -3.16 -24.90 -25.72
CA ALA A 449 -3.31 -25.26 -27.13
C ALA A 449 -2.03 -25.03 -27.94
N SER A 450 -1.28 -23.96 -27.67
CA SER A 450 -0.03 -23.63 -28.36
C SER A 450 1.22 -24.25 -27.72
N GLY A 451 1.13 -24.73 -26.48
CA GLY A 451 2.29 -25.11 -25.68
C GLY A 451 3.14 -23.93 -25.19
N ASP A 452 2.64 -22.69 -25.32
CA ASP A 452 3.37 -21.48 -24.95
C ASP A 452 3.37 -21.28 -23.42
N THR A 453 4.55 -21.43 -22.83
CA THR A 453 4.77 -21.28 -21.38
C THR A 453 4.53 -19.85 -20.90
N LEU A 454 4.74 -18.83 -21.73
CA LEU A 454 4.49 -17.43 -21.35
C LEU A 454 2.99 -17.16 -21.21
N LEU A 455 2.16 -17.66 -22.12
CA LEU A 455 0.70 -17.54 -22.02
C LEU A 455 0.16 -18.24 -20.77
N LEU A 456 0.67 -19.43 -20.45
CA LEU A 456 0.34 -20.14 -19.21
C LEU A 456 0.76 -19.37 -17.96
N PHE A 457 1.95 -18.77 -17.98
CA PHE A 457 2.43 -17.94 -16.88
C PHE A 457 1.53 -16.72 -16.65
N PHE A 458 1.18 -15.98 -17.70
CA PHE A 458 0.26 -14.84 -17.61
C PHE A 458 -1.14 -15.28 -17.16
N GLY A 459 -1.65 -16.41 -17.67
CA GLY A 459 -2.91 -17.00 -17.23
C GLY A 459 -2.92 -17.33 -15.74
N GLY A 460 -1.82 -17.90 -15.22
CA GLY A 460 -1.66 -18.16 -13.78
C GLY A 460 -1.62 -16.88 -12.93
N LEU A 461 -0.88 -15.85 -13.38
CA LEU A 461 -0.80 -14.55 -12.71
C LEU A 461 -2.17 -13.85 -12.64
N LEU A 462 -2.88 -13.82 -13.78
CA LEU A 462 -4.25 -13.31 -13.87
C LEU A 462 -5.22 -14.13 -13.00
N GLY A 463 -5.03 -15.46 -12.92
CA GLY A 463 -5.81 -16.34 -12.06
C GLY A 463 -5.68 -15.98 -10.58
N LEU A 464 -4.45 -15.73 -10.09
CA LEU A 464 -4.20 -15.28 -8.72
C LEU A 464 -4.85 -13.93 -8.42
N ALA A 465 -4.73 -12.95 -9.33
CA ALA A 465 -5.35 -11.65 -9.19
C ALA A 465 -6.89 -11.74 -9.17
N THR A 466 -7.46 -12.56 -10.05
CA THR A 466 -8.90 -12.81 -10.16
C THR A 466 -9.45 -13.53 -8.93
N TRP A 467 -8.71 -14.50 -8.37
CA TRP A 467 -9.07 -15.14 -7.11
C TRP A 467 -9.13 -14.13 -5.96
N GLY A 468 -8.14 -13.23 -5.86
CA GLY A 468 -8.14 -12.16 -4.87
C GLY A 468 -9.35 -11.23 -5.00
N PHE A 469 -9.78 -10.93 -6.23
CA PHE A 469 -10.98 -10.14 -6.52
C PHE A 469 -12.26 -10.83 -6.06
N PHE A 470 -12.46 -12.11 -6.40
CA PHE A 470 -13.67 -12.84 -6.02
C PHE A 470 -13.85 -12.97 -4.51
N ARG A 471 -12.75 -13.04 -3.75
CA ARG A 471 -12.81 -12.99 -2.27
C ARG A 471 -13.33 -11.67 -1.71
N GLN A 472 -13.21 -10.57 -2.47
CA GLN A 472 -13.66 -9.23 -2.08
C GLN A 472 -15.03 -8.87 -2.70
N LEU A 473 -15.50 -9.62 -3.69
CA LEU A 473 -16.72 -9.34 -4.44
C LEU A 473 -17.97 -9.27 -3.55
N GLY A 474 -18.11 -10.19 -2.58
CA GLY A 474 -19.25 -10.22 -1.66
C GLY A 474 -19.36 -8.93 -0.82
N PRO A 475 -18.34 -8.58 -0.03
CA PRO A 475 -18.27 -7.31 0.68
C PRO A 475 -18.49 -6.09 -0.24
N GLN A 476 -17.82 -6.05 -1.39
CA GLN A 476 -17.88 -4.94 -2.33
C GLN A 476 -19.30 -4.72 -2.86
N ARG A 477 -20.05 -5.79 -3.19
CA ARG A 477 -21.44 -5.70 -3.67
C ARG A 477 -22.37 -5.10 -2.62
N ARG A 478 -22.23 -5.50 -1.35
CA ARG A 478 -23.07 -5.00 -0.24
C ARG A 478 -22.81 -3.52 0.02
N ILE A 479 -21.53 -3.14 0.11
CA ILE A 479 -21.11 -1.75 0.34
C ILE A 479 -21.57 -0.86 -0.81
N TRP A 480 -21.40 -1.31 -2.05
CA TRP A 480 -21.82 -0.53 -3.21
C TRP A 480 -23.35 -0.38 -3.33
N ALA A 481 -24.11 -1.43 -2.99
CA ALA A 481 -25.57 -1.33 -2.92
C ALA A 481 -26.02 -0.31 -1.87
N ALA A 482 -25.40 -0.32 -0.68
CA ALA A 482 -25.66 0.67 0.37
C ALA A 482 -25.27 2.09 -0.05
N PHE A 483 -24.11 2.26 -0.69
CA PHE A 483 -23.62 3.56 -1.14
C PHE A 483 -24.56 4.22 -2.17
N ARG A 484 -25.12 3.45 -3.11
CA ARG A 484 -26.08 3.97 -4.10
C ARG A 484 -27.40 4.43 -3.49
N ALA A 485 -27.75 3.92 -2.31
CA ALA A 485 -28.96 4.35 -1.62
C ALA A 485 -28.78 5.69 -0.88
N LEU A 486 -27.54 6.18 -0.76
CA LEU A 486 -27.22 7.43 -0.08
C LEU A 486 -26.99 8.56 -1.11
N PRO A 487 -27.42 9.80 -0.79
CA PRO A 487 -27.07 10.95 -1.61
C PRO A 487 -25.56 11.19 -1.54
N PHE A 488 -24.91 11.36 -2.69
CA PHE A 488 -23.49 11.66 -2.75
C PHE A 488 -23.25 13.14 -2.99
N ASN A 489 -22.62 13.80 -2.02
CA ASN A 489 -22.06 15.15 -2.16
C ASN A 489 -20.53 15.05 -2.05
N GLU A 490 -19.78 15.76 -2.88
CA GLU A 490 -18.31 15.68 -2.89
C GLU A 490 -17.70 16.14 -1.55
N SER A 491 -18.28 17.17 -0.91
CA SER A 491 -17.80 17.65 0.40
C SER A 491 -18.00 16.65 1.53
N GLU A 492 -19.00 15.78 1.43
CA GLU A 492 -19.36 14.77 2.44
C GLU A 492 -19.10 13.34 1.96
N GLY A 493 -18.38 13.19 0.84
CA GLY A 493 -18.24 11.90 0.17
C GLY A 493 -17.54 10.85 1.04
N VAL A 494 -16.60 11.29 1.90
CA VAL A 494 -15.88 10.42 2.84
C VAL A 494 -16.86 9.89 3.89
N ALA A 495 -17.68 10.77 4.47
CA ALA A 495 -18.69 10.41 5.47
C ALA A 495 -19.73 9.45 4.86
N THR A 496 -20.21 9.76 3.66
CA THR A 496 -21.16 8.92 2.89
C THR A 496 -20.58 7.53 2.63
N ALA A 497 -19.29 7.43 2.30
CA ALA A 497 -18.62 6.16 2.08
C ALA A 497 -18.51 5.32 3.36
N PHE A 498 -18.21 5.94 4.51
CA PHE A 498 -18.22 5.23 5.80
C PHE A 498 -19.63 4.80 6.21
N GLN A 499 -20.65 5.65 6.01
CA GLN A 499 -22.05 5.30 6.20
C GLN A 499 -22.45 4.08 5.38
N ALA A 500 -22.05 4.02 4.11
CA ALA A 500 -22.32 2.87 3.25
C ALA A 500 -21.68 1.57 3.77
N ILE A 501 -20.46 1.65 4.32
CA ILE A 501 -19.77 0.49 4.91
C ILE A 501 -20.53 -0.02 6.15
N ARG A 502 -21.04 0.89 6.99
CA ARG A 502 -21.86 0.55 8.16
C ARG A 502 -23.21 -0.03 7.77
N ALA A 503 -23.93 0.64 6.87
CA ALA A 503 -25.22 0.17 6.34
C ALA A 503 -25.11 -1.21 5.66
N ALA A 504 -23.94 -1.55 5.12
CA ALA A 504 -23.66 -2.89 4.58
C ALA A 504 -23.49 -3.97 5.66
N GLY A 505 -23.44 -3.64 6.95
CA GLY A 505 -23.22 -4.53 8.08
C GLY A 505 -21.78 -5.05 8.18
N LEU A 506 -20.81 -4.27 7.67
CA LEU A 506 -19.40 -4.66 7.57
C LEU A 506 -18.46 -3.77 8.40
N GLY A 507 -18.97 -2.69 9.00
CA GLY A 507 -18.20 -1.74 9.81
C GLY A 507 -17.26 -2.42 10.83
N PRO A 508 -17.77 -3.24 11.75
CA PRO A 508 -16.95 -3.88 12.79
C PRO A 508 -16.01 -4.98 12.26
N ARG A 509 -16.33 -5.57 11.10
CA ARG A 509 -15.59 -6.73 10.54
C ARG A 509 -14.38 -6.34 9.71
N LEU A 510 -14.33 -5.10 9.23
CA LEU A 510 -13.27 -4.60 8.38
C LEU A 510 -12.26 -3.80 9.21
N SER A 511 -10.97 -4.09 9.01
CA SER A 511 -9.90 -3.25 9.57
C SER A 511 -9.94 -1.86 8.95
N PHE A 512 -9.40 -0.86 9.65
CA PHE A 512 -9.34 0.51 9.13
C PHE A 512 -8.64 0.58 7.76
N THR A 513 -7.57 -0.20 7.56
CA THR A 513 -6.89 -0.31 6.26
C THR A 513 -7.81 -0.82 5.16
N GLN A 514 -8.67 -1.79 5.45
CA GLN A 514 -9.66 -2.28 4.48
C GLN A 514 -10.75 -1.23 4.23
N LYS A 515 -11.28 -0.60 5.28
CA LYS A 515 -12.28 0.48 5.16
C LYS A 515 -11.77 1.61 4.25
N ARG A 516 -10.54 2.07 4.48
CA ARG A 516 -9.87 3.07 3.64
C ARG A 516 -9.83 2.68 2.16
N GLY A 517 -9.49 1.42 1.88
CA GLY A 517 -9.48 0.89 0.52
C GLY A 517 -10.85 1.00 -0.15
N TYR A 518 -11.93 0.65 0.57
CA TYR A 518 -13.29 0.82 0.07
C TYR A 518 -13.71 2.29 -0.07
N VAL A 519 -13.41 3.13 0.92
CA VAL A 519 -13.72 4.58 0.88
C VAL A 519 -13.10 5.22 -0.36
N SER A 520 -11.81 4.98 -0.62
CA SER A 520 -11.15 5.50 -1.82
C SER A 520 -11.80 5.03 -3.12
N GLN A 521 -12.24 3.76 -3.20
CA GLN A 521 -12.97 3.25 -4.36
C GLN A 521 -14.37 3.88 -4.52
N LEU A 522 -15.10 4.10 -3.43
CA LEU A 522 -16.43 4.69 -3.46
C LEU A 522 -16.38 6.17 -3.86
N LEU A 523 -15.38 6.92 -3.38
CA LEU A 523 -15.14 8.30 -3.79
C LEU A 523 -14.84 8.40 -5.28
N GLU A 524 -14.04 7.48 -5.82
CA GLU A 524 -13.77 7.37 -7.26
C GLU A 524 -15.09 7.12 -8.03
N ILE A 525 -15.89 6.14 -7.60
CA ILE A 525 -17.18 5.84 -8.25
C ILE A 525 -18.15 7.02 -8.17
N GLY A 526 -18.23 7.69 -7.02
CA GLY A 526 -19.08 8.85 -6.80
C GLY A 526 -18.71 10.01 -7.72
N ARG A 527 -17.43 10.35 -7.80
CA ARG A 527 -16.90 11.39 -8.70
C ARG A 527 -17.12 11.04 -10.17
N ASP A 528 -16.76 9.83 -10.57
CA ASP A 528 -16.98 9.38 -11.95
C ASP A 528 -18.46 9.41 -12.31
N SER A 529 -19.36 9.14 -11.36
CA SER A 529 -20.82 9.14 -11.60
C SER A 529 -21.42 10.52 -11.88
N ALA A 530 -20.75 11.59 -11.45
CA ALA A 530 -21.14 12.95 -11.80
C ALA A 530 -20.91 13.26 -13.28
N GLU A 531 -20.02 12.53 -13.95
CA GLU A 531 -19.77 12.71 -15.38
C GLU A 531 -20.85 12.02 -16.24
N GLY A 532 -21.42 12.79 -17.16
CA GLY A 532 -22.54 12.38 -18.01
C GLY A 532 -22.24 11.17 -18.91
N LEU A 533 -23.29 10.43 -19.26
CA LEU A 533 -23.21 9.22 -20.09
C LEU A 533 -22.54 9.48 -21.46
N LEU A 534 -22.70 10.68 -22.01
CA LEU A 534 -22.08 11.11 -23.26
C LEU A 534 -20.54 11.08 -23.18
N ILE A 535 -19.97 11.61 -22.09
CA ILE A 535 -18.50 11.67 -21.90
C ILE A 535 -17.92 10.25 -21.86
N ARG A 536 -18.60 9.33 -21.16
CA ARG A 536 -18.22 7.92 -21.10
C ARG A 536 -18.29 7.25 -22.47
N ALA A 537 -19.32 7.54 -23.26
CA ALA A 537 -19.45 7.03 -24.62
C ALA A 537 -18.30 7.53 -25.52
N VAL A 538 -17.88 8.78 -25.37
CA VAL A 538 -16.71 9.32 -26.09
C VAL A 538 -15.43 8.56 -25.72
N TYR A 539 -15.18 8.29 -24.44
CA TYR A 539 -14.00 7.51 -24.03
C TYR A 539 -14.04 6.06 -24.56
N LEU A 540 -15.22 5.44 -24.58
CA LEU A 540 -15.39 4.10 -25.15
C LEU A 540 -15.20 4.09 -26.67
N ALA A 541 -15.66 5.13 -27.37
CA ALA A 541 -15.44 5.27 -28.80
C ALA A 541 -13.94 5.47 -29.10
N ALA A 542 -13.25 6.32 -28.35
CA ALA A 542 -11.80 6.52 -28.47
C ALA A 542 -11.02 5.22 -28.20
N TYR A 543 -11.42 4.48 -27.17
CA TYR A 543 -10.85 3.16 -26.86
C TYR A 543 -11.11 2.15 -27.99
N GLY A 544 -12.35 2.06 -28.48
CA GLY A 544 -12.71 1.18 -29.60
C GLY A 544 -11.92 1.51 -30.87
N ALA A 545 -11.72 2.80 -31.17
CA ALA A 545 -10.89 3.24 -32.29
C ALA A 545 -9.42 2.81 -32.13
N ALA A 546 -8.84 2.96 -30.93
CA ALA A 546 -7.48 2.51 -30.66
C ALA A 546 -7.32 0.99 -30.81
N VAL A 547 -8.29 0.20 -30.32
CA VAL A 547 -8.31 -1.26 -30.49
C VAL A 547 -8.47 -1.65 -31.96
N ALA A 548 -9.38 -1.02 -32.69
CA ALA A 548 -9.58 -1.27 -34.12
C ALA A 548 -8.31 -0.97 -34.92
N LEU A 549 -7.62 0.12 -34.60
CA LEU A 549 -6.35 0.49 -35.22
C LEU A 549 -5.24 -0.56 -35.01
N VAL A 550 -5.15 -1.13 -33.81
CA VAL A 550 -4.25 -2.25 -33.52
C VAL A 550 -4.62 -3.46 -34.38
N ILE A 551 -5.90 -3.87 -34.39
CA ILE A 551 -6.34 -5.05 -35.13
C ILE A 551 -6.05 -4.88 -36.63
N LEU A 552 -6.42 -3.74 -37.20
CA LEU A 552 -6.19 -3.44 -38.61
C LEU A 552 -4.71 -3.42 -38.96
N SER A 553 -3.85 -2.85 -38.10
CA SER A 553 -2.40 -2.84 -38.35
C SER A 553 -1.79 -4.24 -38.26
N LEU A 554 -2.21 -5.09 -37.32
CA LEU A 554 -1.75 -6.48 -37.24
C LEU A 554 -2.22 -7.33 -38.44
N LEU A 555 -3.46 -7.14 -38.89
CA LEU A 555 -3.97 -7.80 -40.09
C LEU A 555 -3.19 -7.37 -41.34
N PHE A 556 -2.87 -6.07 -41.45
CA PHE A 556 -2.05 -5.55 -42.53
C PHE A 556 -0.63 -6.14 -42.51
N THR A 557 0.04 -6.16 -41.35
CA THR A 557 1.35 -6.80 -41.17
C THR A 557 1.30 -8.28 -41.58
N ALA A 558 0.27 -9.01 -41.15
CA ALA A 558 0.11 -10.43 -41.49
C ALA A 558 -0.12 -10.63 -43.00
N PHE A 559 -0.92 -9.77 -43.64
CA PHE A 559 -1.12 -9.79 -45.08
C PHE A 559 0.19 -9.54 -45.85
N VAL A 560 0.94 -8.51 -45.47
CA VAL A 560 2.24 -8.18 -46.08
C VAL A 560 3.28 -9.29 -45.87
N SER A 561 3.25 -10.01 -44.73
CA SER A 561 4.18 -11.12 -44.49
C SER A 561 3.89 -12.40 -45.29
N ARG A 562 2.70 -12.51 -45.89
CA ARG A 562 2.25 -13.69 -46.65
C ARG A 562 2.41 -13.53 -48.17
N GLY A 563 2.49 -12.29 -48.66
CA GLY A 563 2.77 -11.97 -50.06
C GLY A 563 4.26 -11.70 -50.23
#